data_AF-A0AAJ4PAY0-F1
#
_entry.id   AF-A0AAJ4PAY0-F1
#
_cell.length_a   1.000
_cell.length_b   1.000
_cell.length_c   1.000
_cell.angle_alpha   90.00
_cell.angle_beta   90.00
_cell.angle_gamma   90.00
#
_symmetry.space_group_name_H-M   'P 1'
#
loop_
_entity.id
_entity.type
_entity.pdbx_description
1 polymer ?
#
loop_
_entity_poly.entity_id
_entity_poly.type
_entity_poly.pdbx_seq_one_letter_code
_entity_poly.pdbx_strand_id
1 'polypeptide(L)'
;MIIRTKKNPVMEIILHLFSFILWVYLIYALLFFISSIFYLPIDIINVVKLILNLRNADIIQFLQFIGMYTLIITGLLYSWALYNKLRYGPLNRRKYPGPTTKESLLALNYIDEQTYEGLQNAKDITFETNPIRDGKVK
;
A
#
# COMPACT_ATOMS: atom_id res chain seq x y z
N MET A 1 -4.70 -22.20 12.25
CA MET A 1 -3.42 -22.84 12.66
C MET A 1 -2.42 -21.73 12.97
N ILE A 2 -2.18 -21.41 14.25
CA ILE A 2 -1.19 -20.41 14.65
C ILE A 2 0.14 -21.14 14.78
N ILE A 3 1.03 -20.95 13.80
CA ILE A 3 2.38 -21.53 13.84
C ILE A 3 3.14 -20.81 14.95
N ARG A 4 3.33 -21.48 16.09
CA ARG A 4 4.21 -21.01 17.16
C ARG A 4 5.65 -21.23 16.72
N THR A 5 6.20 -20.30 15.95
CA THR A 5 7.63 -20.27 15.66
C THR A 5 8.38 -20.11 16.99
N LYS A 6 9.24 -21.07 17.34
CA LYS A 6 10.15 -20.92 18.49
C LYS A 6 11.04 -19.71 18.22
N LYS A 7 10.78 -18.60 18.91
CA LYS A 7 11.62 -17.42 18.84
C LYS A 7 12.97 -17.74 19.49
N ASN A 8 14.05 -17.46 18.77
CA ASN A 8 15.39 -17.56 19.34
C ASN A 8 15.60 -16.35 20.28
N PRO A 9 15.76 -16.55 21.59
CA PRO A 9 15.87 -15.45 22.56
C PRO A 9 17.10 -14.57 22.29
N VAL A 10 18.17 -15.13 21.73
CA VAL A 10 19.38 -14.36 21.36
C VAL A 10 19.07 -13.39 20.23
N MET A 11 18.36 -13.86 19.19
CA MET A 11 17.95 -13.00 18.09
C MET A 11 16.99 -11.90 18.55
N GLU A 12 16.10 -12.21 19.49
CA GLU A 12 15.16 -11.23 20.05
C GLU A 12 15.92 -10.13 20.82
N ILE A 13 16.90 -10.49 21.65
CA ILE A 13 17.76 -9.52 22.35
C ILE A 13 18.53 -8.64 21.36
N ILE A 14 19.12 -9.25 20.32
CA ILE A 14 19.85 -8.51 19.27
C ILE A 14 18.93 -7.51 18.59
N LEU A 15 17.71 -7.91 18.21
CA LEU A 15 16.74 -7.01 17.58
C LEU A 15 16.36 -5.84 18.50
N HIS A 16 16.19 -6.09 19.80
CA HIS A 16 15.87 -5.04 20.77
C HIS A 16 17.05 -4.07 20.95
N LEU A 17 18.28 -4.58 20.98
CA LEU A 17 19.49 -3.75 21.05
C LEU A 17 19.62 -2.87 19.81
N PHE A 18 19.46 -3.42 18.61
CA PHE A 18 19.50 -2.64 17.37
C PHE A 18 18.39 -1.59 17.32
N SER A 19 17.17 -1.95 17.73
CA SER A 19 16.06 -1.01 17.84
C SER A 19 16.40 0.12 18.81
N PHE A 20 16.95 -0.19 19.97
CA PHE A 20 17.36 0.79 20.96
C PHE A 20 18.43 1.75 20.42
N ILE A 21 19.47 1.24 19.75
CA ILE A 21 20.51 2.07 19.12
C ILE A 21 19.90 2.99 18.06
N LEU A 22 18.96 2.48 17.25
CA LEU A 22 18.26 3.27 16.25
C LEU A 22 17.44 4.39 16.91
N TRP A 23 16.76 4.12 18.01
CA TRP A 23 16.03 5.14 18.77
C TRP A 23 16.96 6.22 19.35
N VAL A 24 18.10 5.84 19.92
CA VAL A 24 19.10 6.79 20.39
C VAL A 24 19.60 7.68 19.25
N TYR A 25 19.88 7.09 18.09
CA TYR A 25 20.25 7.85 16.89
C TYR A 25 19.14 8.80 16.43
N LEU A 26 17.88 8.36 16.41
CA LEU A 26 16.75 9.21 16.04
C LEU A 26 16.58 10.38 17.00
N ILE A 27 16.69 10.15 18.31
CA ILE A 27 16.64 11.21 19.32
C ILE A 27 17.77 12.20 19.08
N TYR A 28 18.98 11.71 18.82
CA TYR A 28 20.13 12.57 18.51
C TYR A 28 19.88 13.42 17.26
N ALA A 29 19.39 12.83 16.17
CA ALA A 29 19.05 13.53 14.94
C ALA A 29 17.94 14.58 15.17
N LEU A 30 16.91 14.26 15.94
CA LEU A 30 15.86 15.23 16.31
C LEU A 30 16.43 16.40 17.10
N LEU A 31 17.28 16.14 18.10
CA LEU A 31 17.94 17.18 18.87
C LEU A 31 18.83 18.06 18.00
N PHE A 32 19.51 17.49 16.99
CA PHE A 32 20.29 18.26 16.01
C PHE A 32 19.44 19.33 15.32
N PHE A 33 18.26 18.97 14.82
CA PHE A 33 17.34 19.93 14.19
C PHE A 33 16.72 20.91 15.20
N ILE A 34 16.21 20.41 16.34
CA ILE A 34 15.58 21.23 17.39
C ILE A 34 16.57 22.29 17.91
N SER A 35 17.82 21.89 18.20
CA SER A 35 18.86 22.82 18.66
C SER A 35 19.13 23.93 17.66
N SER A 36 18.99 23.64 16.36
CA SER A 36 19.22 24.60 15.29
C SER A 36 18.07 25.59 15.14
N ILE A 37 16.82 25.12 15.33
CA ILE A 37 15.61 25.94 15.27
C ILE A 37 15.54 26.91 16.46
N PHE A 38 15.81 26.41 17.67
CA PHE A 38 15.70 27.19 18.92
C PHE A 38 17.03 27.79 19.38
N TYR A 39 18.10 27.66 18.60
CA TYR A 39 19.44 28.15 18.94
C TYR A 39 19.95 27.65 20.31
N LEU A 40 19.68 26.37 20.63
CA LEU A 40 20.07 25.78 21.91
C LEU A 40 21.58 25.52 21.95
N PRO A 41 22.29 25.91 23.02
CA PRO A 41 23.73 25.71 23.16
C PRO A 41 24.02 24.28 23.64
N ILE A 42 23.90 23.29 22.76
CA ILE A 42 24.20 21.89 23.07
C ILE A 42 25.56 21.52 22.49
N ASP A 43 26.57 21.35 23.36
CA ASP A 43 27.98 21.18 22.97
C ASP A 43 28.20 20.04 21.98
N ILE A 44 27.66 18.85 22.25
CA ILE A 44 27.87 17.68 21.38
C ILE A 44 27.33 17.90 19.96
N ILE A 45 26.24 18.66 19.83
CA ILE A 45 25.65 19.00 18.53
C ILE A 45 26.47 20.10 17.84
N ASN A 46 26.95 21.08 18.60
CA ASN A 46 27.78 22.16 18.06
C ASN A 46 29.10 21.64 17.50
N VAL A 47 29.70 20.62 18.13
CA VAL A 47 30.88 19.93 17.58
C VAL A 47 30.57 19.32 16.21
N VAL A 48 29.44 18.63 16.07
CA VAL A 48 29.05 18.05 14.77
C VAL A 48 28.78 19.13 13.72
N LYS A 49 28.07 20.20 14.09
CA LYS A 49 27.85 21.35 13.19
C LYS A 49 29.16 21.95 12.71
N LEU A 50 30.15 22.10 13.59
CA LEU A 50 31.48 22.61 13.27
C LEU A 50 32.23 21.68 12.33
N ILE A 51 32.26 20.37 12.61
CA ILE A 51 32.91 19.37 11.73
C ILE A 51 32.31 19.37 10.32
N LEU A 52 30.99 19.53 10.23
CA LEU A 52 30.27 19.58 8.95
C LEU A 52 30.23 20.97 8.30
N ASN A 53 30.84 21.98 8.94
CA ASN A 53 30.79 23.39 8.52
C ASN A 53 29.36 23.90 8.27
N LEU A 54 28.42 23.54 9.15
CA LEU A 54 27.02 23.92 9.10
C LEU A 54 26.70 24.98 10.15
N ARG A 55 25.99 26.04 9.74
CA ARG A 55 25.40 27.02 10.66
C ARG A 55 23.93 26.69 10.90
N ASN A 56 23.36 27.22 11.98
CA ASN A 56 21.92 27.08 12.26
C ASN A 56 21.07 27.58 11.08
N ALA A 57 21.49 28.67 10.43
CA ALA A 57 20.79 29.22 9.26
C ALA A 57 20.73 28.23 8.09
N ASP A 58 21.83 27.51 7.82
CA ASP A 58 21.91 26.54 6.72
C ASP A 58 20.95 25.36 6.98
N ILE A 59 20.88 24.90 8.23
CA ILE A 59 19.97 23.84 8.67
C ILE A 59 18.50 24.27 8.59
N ILE A 60 18.19 25.50 9.02
CA ILE A 60 16.84 26.07 8.92
C ILE A 60 16.42 26.21 7.45
N GLN A 61 17.32 26.70 6.59
CA GLN A 61 17.04 26.84 5.16
C GLN A 61 16.78 25.48 4.50
N PHE A 62 17.56 24.46 4.88
CA PHE A 62 17.32 23.09 4.43
C PHE A 62 15.94 22.56 4.87
N LEU A 63 15.55 22.79 6.13
CA LEU A 63 14.22 22.40 6.62
C LEU A 63 13.09 23.13 5.89
N GLN A 64 13.26 24.43 5.62
CA GLN A 64 12.32 25.22 4.84
C GLN A 64 12.18 24.69 3.41
N PHE A 65 13.30 24.34 2.78
CA PHE A 65 13.31 23.73 1.45
C PHE A 65 12.53 22.41 1.44
N ILE A 66 12.86 21.48 2.34
CA ILE A 66 12.13 20.20 2.45
C ILE A 66 10.64 20.42 2.73
N GLY A 67 10.32 21.33 3.66
CA GLY A 67 8.94 21.65 4.01
C GLY A 67 8.16 22.17 2.81
N MET A 68 8.74 23.10 2.04
CA MET A 68 8.14 23.65 0.83
C MET A 68 7.88 22.56 -0.22
N TYR A 69 8.88 21.72 -0.53
CA TYR A 69 8.69 20.63 -1.49
C TYR A 69 7.66 19.61 -1.01
N THR A 70 7.64 19.29 0.28
CA THR A 70 6.64 18.39 0.87
C THR A 70 5.23 18.95 0.69
N LEU A 71 5.03 20.25 0.94
CA LEU A 71 3.75 20.91 0.74
C LEU A 71 3.33 20.93 -0.73
N ILE A 72 4.26 21.22 -1.65
CA ILE A 72 3.98 21.19 -3.10
C ILE A 72 3.56 19.79 -3.54
N ILE A 73 4.37 18.77 -3.23
CA ILE A 73 4.09 17.39 -3.61
C ILE A 73 2.79 16.91 -2.99
N THR A 74 2.58 17.16 -1.69
CA THR A 74 1.33 16.81 -1.01
C THR A 74 0.14 17.51 -1.64
N GLY A 75 0.27 18.80 -1.97
CA GLY A 75 -0.76 19.58 -2.64
C GLY A 75 -1.11 19.03 -4.02
N LEU A 76 -0.10 18.64 -4.81
CA LEU A 76 -0.30 18.01 -6.12
C LEU A 76 -1.00 16.65 -5.99
N LEU A 77 -0.53 15.79 -5.07
CA LEU A 77 -1.13 14.47 -4.83
C LEU A 77 -2.57 14.60 -4.32
N TYR A 78 -2.81 15.54 -3.40
CA TYR A 78 -4.15 15.81 -2.88
C TYR A 78 -5.07 16.34 -3.98
N SER A 79 -4.58 17.27 -4.79
CA SER A 79 -5.34 17.80 -5.93
C SER A 79 -5.66 16.72 -6.95
N TRP A 80 -4.71 15.82 -7.22
CA TRP A 80 -4.91 14.66 -8.09
C TRP A 80 -5.95 13.68 -7.52
N ALA A 81 -5.86 13.37 -6.23
CA ALA A 81 -6.83 12.52 -5.55
C ALA A 81 -8.24 13.13 -5.57
N LEU A 82 -8.33 14.45 -5.32
CA LEU A 82 -9.58 15.19 -5.38
C LEU A 82 -10.16 15.21 -6.80
N TYR A 83 -9.33 15.50 -7.80
CA TYR A 83 -9.71 15.46 -9.20
C TYR A 83 -10.26 14.09 -9.59
N ASN A 84 -9.56 13.00 -9.23
CA ASN A 84 -10.01 11.65 -9.53
C ASN A 84 -11.34 11.32 -8.86
N LYS A 85 -11.51 11.74 -7.60
CA LYS A 85 -12.76 11.56 -6.87
C LYS A 85 -13.92 12.32 -7.53
N LEU A 86 -13.70 13.55 -7.97
CA LEU A 86 -14.72 14.39 -8.60
C LEU A 86 -15.06 13.92 -10.02
N ARG A 87 -14.04 13.61 -10.83
CA ARG A 87 -14.22 13.22 -12.24
C ARG A 87 -14.69 11.78 -12.41
N TYR A 88 -14.19 10.85 -11.59
CA TYR A 88 -14.51 9.43 -11.72
C TYR A 88 -15.53 8.93 -10.70
N GLY A 89 -15.92 9.77 -9.73
CA GLY A 89 -17.03 9.52 -8.81
C GLY A 89 -16.96 8.18 -8.06
N PRO A 90 -18.02 7.79 -7.33
CA PRO A 90 -18.22 6.38 -7.02
C PRO A 90 -18.42 5.64 -8.34
N LEU A 91 -17.68 4.56 -8.57
CA LEU A 91 -18.00 3.63 -9.66
C LEU A 91 -19.40 3.05 -9.39
N ASN A 92 -20.46 3.74 -9.83
CA ASN A 92 -21.79 3.17 -10.05
C ASN A 92 -21.79 2.17 -11.23
N ARG A 93 -20.65 1.50 -11.44
CA ARG A 93 -20.34 0.64 -12.57
C ARG A 93 -20.59 -0.84 -12.26
N ARG A 94 -21.36 -1.15 -11.22
CA ARG A 94 -21.92 -2.48 -10.99
C ARG A 94 -23.44 -2.42 -11.08
N LYS A 95 -23.97 -2.08 -12.25
CA LYS A 95 -25.16 -2.83 -12.67
C LYS A 95 -24.64 -4.24 -12.92
N TYR A 96 -24.87 -5.14 -11.98
CA TYR A 96 -24.71 -6.56 -12.27
C TYR A 96 -25.49 -6.84 -13.55
N PRO A 97 -24.91 -7.59 -14.51
CA PRO A 97 -25.69 -8.02 -15.66
C PRO A 97 -26.98 -8.64 -15.15
N GLY A 98 -28.09 -8.31 -15.81
CA GLY A 98 -29.39 -8.88 -15.44
C GLY A 98 -29.34 -10.41 -15.52
N PRO A 99 -30.29 -11.10 -14.87
CA PRO A 99 -30.38 -12.55 -14.95
C PRO A 99 -30.40 -12.99 -16.42
N THR A 100 -29.44 -13.83 -16.79
CA THR A 100 -29.28 -14.38 -18.13
C THR A 100 -30.39 -15.41 -18.37
N THR A 101 -31.03 -15.38 -19.54
CA THR A 101 -32.08 -16.36 -19.87
C THR A 101 -31.48 -17.63 -20.47
N LYS A 102 -32.22 -18.75 -20.37
CA LYS A 102 -31.81 -20.04 -20.96
C LYS A 102 -31.45 -19.90 -22.45
N GLU A 103 -32.25 -19.15 -23.20
CA GLU A 103 -32.04 -18.93 -24.63
C GLU A 103 -30.72 -18.21 -24.90
N SER A 104 -30.40 -17.19 -24.09
CA SER A 104 -29.15 -16.44 -24.24
C SER A 104 -27.90 -17.24 -23.87
N LEU A 105 -28.01 -18.23 -22.97
CA LEU A 105 -26.92 -19.15 -22.66
C LEU A 105 -26.72 -20.21 -23.75
N LEU A 106 -27.81 -20.79 -24.25
CA LEU A 106 -27.74 -21.79 -25.32
C LEU A 106 -27.31 -21.19 -26.67
N ALA A 107 -27.62 -19.92 -26.92
CA ALA A 107 -27.17 -19.18 -28.11
C ALA A 107 -25.63 -19.06 -28.20
N LEU A 108 -24.91 -19.19 -27.08
CA LEU A 108 -23.45 -19.15 -27.07
C LEU A 108 -22.82 -20.47 -27.55
N ASN A 109 -23.61 -21.53 -27.70
CA ASN A 109 -23.21 -22.82 -28.26
C ASN A 109 -22.02 -23.51 -27.54
N TYR A 110 -21.76 -23.11 -26.30
CA TYR A 110 -20.71 -23.65 -25.43
C TYR A 110 -21.14 -24.90 -24.66
N ILE A 111 -22.45 -25.05 -24.45
CA ILE A 111 -23.09 -26.17 -23.74
C ILE A 111 -24.34 -26.57 -24.52
N ASP A 112 -24.62 -27.87 -24.55
CA ASP A 112 -25.87 -28.39 -25.10
C ASP A 112 -27.02 -28.28 -24.10
N GLU A 113 -28.25 -28.33 -24.61
CA GLU A 113 -29.45 -28.17 -23.80
C GLU A 113 -29.61 -29.27 -22.74
N GLN A 114 -29.21 -30.51 -23.04
CA GLN A 114 -29.29 -31.60 -22.07
C GLN A 114 -28.30 -31.41 -20.91
N THR A 115 -27.07 -31.00 -21.21
CA THR A 115 -26.08 -30.63 -20.19
C THR A 115 -26.56 -29.43 -19.37
N TYR A 116 -27.14 -28.40 -19.99
CA TYR A 116 -27.69 -27.25 -19.26
C TYR A 116 -28.78 -27.66 -18.25
N GLU A 117 -29.76 -28.45 -18.69
CA GLU A 117 -30.84 -28.93 -17.81
C GLU A 117 -30.32 -29.86 -16.71
N GLY A 118 -29.34 -30.72 -17.02
CA GLY A 118 -28.70 -31.59 -16.03
C GLY A 118 -27.98 -30.79 -14.94
N LEU A 119 -27.27 -29.73 -15.31
CA LEU A 119 -26.59 -28.83 -14.38
C LEU A 119 -27.56 -28.00 -13.53
N GLN A 120 -28.65 -27.54 -14.12
CA GLN A 120 -29.64 -26.73 -13.42
C GLN A 120 -30.41 -27.52 -12.35
N ASN A 121 -30.59 -28.83 -12.57
CA ASN A 121 -31.37 -29.71 -11.68
C ASN A 121 -30.52 -30.49 -10.66
N ALA A 122 -29.19 -30.45 -10.78
CA ALA A 122 -28.29 -31.17 -9.87
C ALA A 122 -28.10 -30.40 -8.55
N LYS A 123 -28.24 -31.12 -7.42
CA LYS A 123 -27.99 -30.57 -6.07
C LYS A 123 -26.51 -30.54 -5.69
N ASP A 124 -25.71 -31.40 -6.31
CA ASP A 124 -24.27 -31.47 -6.13
C ASP A 124 -23.66 -31.87 -7.48
N ILE A 125 -22.60 -31.18 -7.90
CA ILE A 125 -22.01 -31.35 -9.23
C ILE A 125 -20.51 -31.55 -9.08
N THR A 126 -20.05 -32.75 -9.42
CA THR A 126 -18.64 -33.09 -9.47
C THR A 126 -18.25 -33.28 -10.93
N PHE A 127 -17.36 -32.43 -11.44
CA PHE A 127 -16.89 -32.50 -12.82
C PHE A 127 -15.59 -33.29 -12.90
N GLU A 128 -15.62 -34.42 -13.61
CA GLU A 128 -14.39 -35.11 -14.00
C GLU A 128 -13.74 -34.46 -15.24
N THR A 129 -14.56 -33.86 -16.12
CA THR A 129 -14.14 -33.14 -17.31
C THR A 129 -14.95 -31.86 -17.48
N ASN A 130 -14.37 -30.85 -18.13
CA ASN A 130 -15.04 -29.56 -18.35
C ASN A 130 -16.30 -29.72 -19.22
N PRO A 131 -17.51 -29.38 -18.72
CA PRO A 131 -18.75 -29.47 -19.50
C PRO A 131 -18.85 -28.38 -20.57
N ILE A 132 -18.03 -27.32 -20.47
CA ILE A 132 -17.98 -26.23 -21.44
C ILE A 132 -17.07 -26.66 -22.59
N ARG A 133 -17.63 -26.69 -23.79
CA ARG A 133 -16.88 -26.96 -25.02
C ARG A 133 -16.01 -25.75 -25.32
N ASP A 134 -14.70 -25.95 -25.48
CA ASP A 134 -13.80 -24.88 -25.92
C ASP A 134 -13.96 -24.69 -27.43
N GLY A 135 -15.01 -23.96 -27.80
CA GLY A 135 -15.20 -23.52 -29.17
C GLY A 135 -14.07 -22.57 -29.50
N LYS A 136 -13.03 -23.03 -30.19
CA LYS A 136 -12.11 -22.12 -30.88
C LYS A 136 -12.97 -21.21 -31.76
N VAL A 137 -13.18 -19.99 -31.29
CA VAL A 137 -13.72 -18.90 -32.09
C VAL A 137 -12.80 -18.80 -33.31
N LYS A 138 -13.32 -19.18 -34.48
CA LYS A 138 -12.76 -18.75 -35.76
C LYS A 138 -13.26 -17.34 -36.04
#